data_AF-A0A1T2KZV4-F1
#
_entry.id   AF-A0A1T2KZV4-F1
#
_cell.length_a   1.000
_cell.length_b   1.000
_cell.length_c   1.000
_cell.angle_alpha   90.00
_cell.angle_beta   90.00
_cell.angle_gamma   90.00
#
_symmetry.space_group_name_H-M   'P 1'
#
loop_
_entity.id
_entity.type
_entity.pdbx_description
1 polymer ?
#
loop_
_entity_poly.entity_id
_entity_poly.type
_entity_poly.pdbx_seq_one_letter_code
_entity_poly.pdbx_strand_id
1 'polypeptide(L)' 'MARSEGLARLMRKEMTHEEYQRVLVARNRRWLPRVETHISSPGKTMIVVGAAHLAGKQSLIAMLKSKGYEVSRIQ' A
#
# COMPACT_ATOMS: atom_id res chain seq x y z
N MET A 1 -12.03 -5.90 -2.39
CA MET A 1 -10.79 -6.41 -3.02
C MET A 1 -10.81 -6.32 -4.55
N ALA A 2 -11.96 -6.47 -5.22
CA ALA A 2 -12.03 -6.40 -6.70
C ALA A 2 -11.58 -5.05 -7.33
N ARG A 3 -11.93 -3.90 -6.73
CA ARG A 3 -11.56 -2.57 -7.29
C ARG A 3 -10.06 -2.27 -7.23
N SER A 4 -9.38 -2.65 -6.15
CA SER A 4 -7.93 -2.45 -5.99
C SER A 4 -7.11 -3.34 -6.94
N GLU A 5 -7.62 -4.52 -7.26
CA GLU A 5 -7.01 -5.41 -8.26
C GLU A 5 -7.19 -4.89 -9.69
N GLY A 6 -8.36 -4.29 -10.00
CA GLY A 6 -8.59 -3.61 -11.27
C GLY A 6 -7.58 -2.48 -11.51
N LEU A 7 -7.39 -1.61 -10.51
CA LEU A 7 -6.40 -0.54 -10.57
C LEU A 7 -4.97 -1.10 -10.73
N ALA A 8 -4.60 -2.13 -9.96
CA ALA A 8 -3.27 -2.72 -10.06
C ALA A 8 -2.99 -3.33 -11.45
N ARG A 9 -4.02 -3.90 -12.08
CA ARG A 9 -3.93 -4.44 -13.45
C ARG A 9 -3.73 -3.33 -14.47
N LEU A 10 -4.50 -2.25 -14.38
CA LEU A 10 -4.33 -1.09 -15.25
C LEU A 10 -2.92 -0.51 -15.12
N MET A 11 -2.43 -0.31 -13.90
CA MET A 11 -1.09 0.22 -13.67
C MET A 11 0.01 -0.67 -14.25
N ARG A 12 -0.11 -2.00 -14.13
CA ARG A 12 0.85 -2.94 -14.76
C ARG A 12 0.77 -2.95 -16.29
N LYS A 13 -0.38 -2.60 -16.87
CA LYS A 13 -0.58 -2.54 -18.32
C LYS A 13 -0.01 -1.25 -18.92
N GLU A 14 -0.20 -0.13 -18.24
CA GLU A 14 0.15 1.21 -18.76
C GLU A 14 1.56 1.68 -18.36
N MET A 15 2.22 1.00 -17.42
CA MET A 15 3.56 1.34 -16.96
C MET A 15 4.55 0.28 -17.41
N THR A 16 5.78 0.70 -17.72
CA THR A 16 6.90 -0.22 -17.83
C THR A 16 7.16 -0.91 -16.48
N HIS A 17 7.85 -2.04 -16.53
CA HIS A 17 8.24 -2.73 -15.29
C HIS A 17 9.05 -1.81 -14.37
N GLU A 18 9.98 -1.04 -14.93
CA GLU A 18 10.85 -0.16 -14.18
C GLU A 18 10.08 0.99 -13.50
N GLU A 19 9.14 1.63 -14.22
CA GLU A 19 8.28 2.66 -13.64
C GLU A 19 7.42 2.07 -12.52
N TYR A 20 6.83 0.89 -12.73
CA TYR A 20 6.04 0.21 -11.70
C TYR A 20 6.87 -0.03 -10.43
N GLN A 21 8.10 -0.53 -10.58
CA GLN A 21 9.00 -0.76 -9.46
C GLN A 21 9.38 0.55 -8.74
N ARG A 22 9.79 1.58 -9.47
CA ARG A 22 10.28 2.82 -8.86
C ARG A 22 9.16 3.67 -8.24
N VAL A 23 8.04 3.83 -8.96
CA VAL A 23 6.96 4.76 -8.60
C VAL A 23 5.99 4.15 -7.60
N LEU A 24 5.75 2.83 -7.65
CA LEU A 24 4.83 2.16 -6.74
C LEU A 24 5.54 1.34 -5.68
N VAL A 25 6.32 0.34 -6.10
CA VAL A 25 6.86 -0.66 -5.16
C VAL A 25 7.87 0.00 -4.22
N ALA A 26 8.88 0.66 -4.77
CA ALA A 26 9.92 1.33 -3.99
C ALA A 26 9.34 2.48 -3.15
N ARG A 27 8.37 3.23 -3.68
CA ARG A 27 7.67 4.28 -2.90
C ARG A 27 6.92 3.70 -1.71
N ASN A 28 6.14 2.64 -1.90
CA ASN A 28 5.40 1.99 -0.81
C ASN A 28 6.35 1.39 0.23
N ARG A 29 7.46 0.76 -0.20
CA ARG A 29 8.50 0.27 0.70
C ARG A 29 9.13 1.39 1.54
N ARG A 30 9.41 2.56 0.96
CA ARG A 30 9.91 3.73 1.70
C ARG A 30 8.88 4.31 2.69
N TRP A 31 7.59 4.19 2.37
CA TRP A 31 6.52 4.64 3.26
C TRP A 31 6.29 3.72 4.45
N LEU A 32 6.49 2.41 4.28
CA LEU A 32 6.13 1.40 5.28
C LEU A 32 6.74 1.68 6.67
N PRO A 33 8.05 1.99 6.84
CA PRO A 33 8.60 2.29 8.16
C PRO A 33 7.94 3.49 8.83
N ARG A 34 7.59 4.53 8.07
CA ARG A 34 6.92 5.73 8.61
C ARG A 34 5.51 5.39 9.11
N VAL A 35 4.80 4.55 8.35
CA VAL A 35 3.48 4.04 8.76
C VAL A 35 3.61 3.24 10.05
N GLU A 36 4.59 2.33 10.15
CA GLU A 36 4.84 1.53 11.36
C GLU A 36 5.19 2.41 12.56
N THR A 37 6.01 3.45 12.39
CA THR A 37 6.30 4.43 13.44
C THR A 37 5.03 5.07 13.98
N HIS A 38 4.14 5.54 13.09
CA HIS A 38 2.88 6.16 13.51
C HIS A 38 1.88 5.16 14.12
N ILE A 39 1.91 3.89 13.73
CA ILE A 39 1.12 2.83 14.37
C ILE A 39 1.62 2.56 15.80
N SER A 40 2.94 2.57 16.00
CA SER A 40 3.56 2.33 17.32
C SER A 40 3.49 3.52 18.27
N SER A 41 3.12 4.70 17.77
CA SER A 41 3.05 5.92 18.57
C SER A 41 1.75 5.94 19.40
N PRO A 42 1.75 6.51 20.62
CA PRO A 42 0.54 6.64 21.43
C PRO A 42 -0.59 7.39 20.70
N GLY A 43 -1.81 6.91 20.83
CA GLY A 43 -3.01 7.53 20.24
C GLY A 43 -3.57 6.79 19.03
N LYS A 44 -4.52 7.41 18.33
CA LYS A 44 -5.13 6.89 17.11
C LYS A 44 -4.56 7.64 15.90
N THR A 45 -3.98 6.90 14.95
CA THR A 45 -3.43 7.46 13.71
C THR A 45 -4.41 7.25 12.56
N MET A 46 -4.76 8.32 11.84
CA MET A 46 -5.44 8.24 10.54
C MET A 46 -4.44 8.54 9.42
N ILE A 47 -4.27 7.59 8.49
CA ILE A 47 -3.37 7.73 7.34
C ILE A 47 -4.19 7.86 6.07
N VAL A 48 -4.09 9.02 5.41
CA VAL A 48 -4.78 9.33 4.16
C VAL A 48 -3.81 9.13 3.00
N VAL A 49 -4.22 8.36 1.98
CA VAL A 49 -3.38 8.02 0.83
C VAL A 49 -4.15 8.09 -0.48
N GLY A 50 -3.42 8.34 -1.57
CA GLY A 50 -3.96 8.14 -2.92
C GLY A 50 -4.19 6.66 -3.25
N ALA A 51 -5.12 6.36 -4.14
CA ALA A 51 -5.56 5.01 -4.48
C ALA A 51 -4.41 4.06 -4.89
N ALA A 52 -3.36 4.59 -5.52
CA ALA A 52 -2.17 3.85 -5.93
C ALA A 52 -1.45 3.13 -4.77
N HIS A 53 -1.53 3.65 -3.54
CA HIS A 53 -0.93 2.99 -2.36
C HIS A 53 -1.66 1.71 -1.95
N LEU A 54 -2.90 1.53 -2.41
CA LEU A 54 -3.79 0.42 -2.04
C LEU A 54 -3.90 -0.64 -3.15
N ALA A 55 -3.18 -0.46 -4.27
CA ALA A 55 -3.31 -1.28 -5.46
C ALA A 55 -2.51 -2.60 -5.36
N GLY A 56 -3.22 -3.72 -5.36
CA GLY A 56 -2.67 -5.07 -5.56
C GLY A 56 -1.69 -5.57 -4.48
N LYS A 57 -0.89 -6.57 -4.87
CA LYS A 57 0.03 -7.31 -3.97
C LYS A 57 1.19 -6.47 -3.40
N GLN A 58 1.49 -5.32 -3.99
CA GLN A 58 2.54 -4.40 -3.52
C GLN A 58 1.96 -3.17 -2.80
N SER A 59 0.70 -3.24 -2.38
CA SER A 59 0.04 -2.19 -1.60
C SER A 59 0.57 -2.12 -0.17
N LEU A 60 0.41 -0.96 0.48
CA LEU A 60 0.74 -0.80 1.90
C LEU A 60 -0.03 -1.79 2.78
N ILE A 61 -1.30 -2.07 2.45
CA ILE A 61 -2.13 -3.04 3.19
C ILE A 61 -1.56 -4.45 3.08
N ALA A 62 -1.15 -4.88 1.87
CA ALA A 62 -0.53 -6.18 1.67
C ALA A 62 0.81 -6.29 2.43
N MET A 63 1.61 -5.23 2.40
CA MET A 63 2.88 -5.16 3.12
C MET A 63 2.67 -5.23 4.64
N LEU A 64 1.72 -4.48 5.20
CA LEU A 64 1.40 -4.54 6.63
C LEU A 64 0.93 -5.93 7.05
N LYS A 65 0.03 -6.56 6.28
CA LYS A 65 -0.37 -7.95 6.54
C LYS A 65 0.81 -8.92 6.51
N SER A 66 1.73 -8.77 5.56
CA SER A 66 2.92 -9.62 5.48
C SER A 66 3.87 -9.47 6.67
N LYS A 67 3.80 -8.34 7.37
CA LYS A 67 4.54 -8.06 8.60
C LYS A 67 3.82 -8.50 9.88
N GLY A 68 2.66 -9.15 9.77
CA GLY A 68 1.90 -9.66 10.91
C GLY A 68 0.91 -8.66 11.51
N TYR A 69 0.70 -7.50 10.88
CA TYR A 69 -0.37 -6.59 11.33
C TYR A 69 -1.74 -7.16 11.00
N GLU A 70 -2.64 -7.12 11.99
CA GLU A 70 -4.05 -7.37 11.76
C GLU A 70 -4.67 -6.18 11.03
N VAL A 71 -5.31 -6.45 9.88
CA VAL A 71 -5.93 -5.40 9.07
C VAL A 71 -7.36 -5.82 8.69
N SER A 72 -8.32 -5.16 9.33
CA SER A 72 -9.75 -5.28 9.06
C SER A 72 -10.25 -4.12 8.20
N ARG A 73 -11.12 -4.43 7.23
CA ARG A 73 -11.87 -3.40 6.51
C ARG A 73 -13.05 -2.97 7.38
N ILE A 74 -13.02 -1.74 7.86
CA ILE A 74 -14.18 -1.11 8.50
C ILE A 74 -15.13 -0.61 7.41
N GLN A 75 -16.43 -0.89 7.57
CA GLN A 75 -17.52 -0.48 6.67
C GLN A 75 -18.71 -0.09 7.52
#